data_AF-S3Y2Y7-F1
#
_entry.id   AF-S3Y2Y7-F1
#
_cell.length_a   1.000
_cell.length_b   1.000
_cell.length_c   1.000
_cell.angle_alpha   90.00
_cell.angle_beta   90.00
_cell.angle_gamma   90.00
#
_symmetry.space_group_name_H-M   'P 1'
#
loop_
_entity.id
_entity.type
_entity.pdbx_description
1 polymer ?
#
loop_
_entity_poly.entity_id
_entity_poly.type
_entity_poly.pdbx_seq_one_letter_code
_entity_poly.pdbx_strand_id
1 'polypeptide(L)'
;MSVKENFGRWVNTRSSVDRRALQKSIVRDPRFTRELAWQSRAEQLLADDRWDEVIRLVEFHMPGAFLSPVAHRLLAIAREEIYDSKGARAEWDLVHLSLIAIDESGNGNYAKPWQVFHVADEYALLSWKELTPEAQRCILTKDGIVDVITCTDGSERWFRLI
;
A
#
# COMPACT_ATOMS: atom_id res chain seq x y z
N MET A 1 8.70 15.23 -12.49
CA MET A 1 8.07 15.45 -11.17
C MET A 1 8.41 14.27 -10.29
N SER A 2 8.90 14.56 -9.10
CA SER A 2 9.15 13.58 -8.04
C SER A 2 7.84 12.98 -7.52
N VAL A 3 7.93 11.86 -6.81
CA VAL A 3 6.79 11.26 -6.11
C VAL A 3 6.13 12.26 -5.16
N LYS A 4 6.93 13.03 -4.41
CA LYS A 4 6.45 14.05 -3.46
C LYS A 4 5.64 15.16 -4.13
N GLU A 5 6.09 15.66 -5.27
CA GLU A 5 5.36 16.70 -6.04
C GLU A 5 4.02 16.17 -6.57
N ASN A 6 4.03 14.97 -7.15
CA ASN A 6 2.80 14.35 -7.64
C ASN A 6 1.82 14.04 -6.49
N PHE A 7 2.34 13.63 -5.34
CA PHE A 7 1.54 13.38 -4.14
C PHE A 7 0.86 14.64 -3.64
N GLY A 8 1.61 15.74 -3.47
CA GLY A 8 1.03 17.03 -3.07
C GLY A 8 -0.07 17.50 -4.03
N ARG A 9 0.13 17.31 -5.34
CA ARG A 9 -0.90 17.63 -6.34
C ARG A 9 -2.14 16.76 -6.17
N TRP A 10 -1.98 15.45 -6.05
CA TRP A 10 -3.12 14.54 -5.87
C TRP A 10 -3.88 14.81 -4.56
N VAL A 11 -3.18 15.08 -3.45
CA VAL A 11 -3.83 15.44 -2.19
C VAL A 11 -4.73 16.67 -2.36
N ASN A 12 -4.27 17.68 -3.11
CA ASN A 12 -5.03 18.90 -3.35
C ASN A 12 -6.21 18.74 -4.31
N THR A 13 -6.09 17.90 -5.35
CA THR A 13 -7.11 17.81 -6.40
C THR A 13 -8.03 16.60 -6.27
N ARG A 14 -7.58 15.54 -5.60
CA ARG A 14 -8.19 14.20 -5.55
C ARG A 14 -8.54 13.66 -6.94
N SER A 15 -7.89 14.14 -8.00
CA SER A 15 -8.27 13.81 -9.37
C SER A 15 -7.69 12.46 -9.83
N SER A 16 -8.43 11.73 -10.65
CA SER A 16 -7.95 10.47 -11.24
C SER A 16 -6.73 10.65 -12.15
N VAL A 17 -6.56 11.85 -12.73
CA VAL A 17 -5.40 12.19 -13.56
C VAL A 17 -4.15 12.33 -12.69
N ASP A 18 -4.24 13.07 -11.59
CA ASP A 18 -3.11 13.30 -10.69
C ASP A 18 -2.75 12.03 -9.91
N ARG A 19 -3.73 11.21 -9.52
CA ARG A 19 -3.49 9.88 -8.95
C ARG A 19 -2.68 9.00 -9.91
N ARG A 20 -3.06 8.95 -11.19
CA ARG A 20 -2.31 8.18 -12.20
C ARG A 20 -0.90 8.72 -12.44
N ALA A 21 -0.72 10.04 -12.36
CA ALA A 21 0.61 10.65 -12.46
C ALA A 21 1.51 10.25 -11.27
N LEU A 22 0.96 10.27 -10.05
CA LEU A 22 1.62 9.77 -8.86
C LEU A 22 1.98 8.28 -9.01
N GLN A 23 1.03 7.44 -9.42
CA GLN A 23 1.28 6.01 -9.63
C GLN A 23 2.41 5.75 -10.62
N LYS A 24 2.41 6.44 -11.77
CA LYS A 24 3.49 6.34 -12.76
C LYS A 24 4.85 6.77 -12.20
N SER A 25 4.90 7.75 -11.30
CA SER A 25 6.16 8.18 -10.70
C SER A 25 6.73 7.15 -9.72
N ILE A 26 5.88 6.44 -8.99
CA ILE A 26 6.28 5.37 -8.07
C ILE A 26 6.78 4.15 -8.85
N VAL A 27 6.02 3.68 -9.84
CA VAL A 27 6.40 2.49 -10.66
C VAL A 27 7.72 2.69 -11.41
N ARG A 28 8.09 3.94 -11.70
CA ARG A 28 9.36 4.29 -12.37
C ARG A 28 10.54 4.36 -11.41
N ASP A 29 10.31 4.35 -10.10
CA ASP A 29 11.40 4.37 -9.13
C ASP A 29 12.18 3.05 -9.18
N PRO A 30 13.52 3.06 -9.22
CA PRO A 30 14.32 1.83 -9.28
C PRO A 30 14.12 0.89 -8.08
N ARG A 31 13.57 1.38 -6.96
CA ARG A 31 13.32 0.60 -5.75
C ARG A 31 11.90 0.03 -5.72
N PHE A 32 11.07 0.36 -6.70
CA PHE A 32 9.74 -0.20 -6.85
C PHE A 32 9.80 -1.70 -7.13
N THR A 33 9.03 -2.46 -6.37
CA THR A 33 8.84 -3.91 -6.52
C THR A 33 7.39 -4.23 -6.21
N ARG A 34 6.79 -5.20 -6.92
CA ARG A 34 5.41 -5.64 -6.62
C ARG A 34 5.32 -6.49 -5.37
N GLU A 35 6.39 -7.24 -5.10
CA GLU A 35 6.54 -8.01 -3.87
C GLU A 35 7.34 -7.18 -2.87
N LEU A 36 6.76 -6.92 -1.70
CA LEU A 36 7.49 -6.34 -0.57
C LEU A 36 8.34 -7.42 0.10
N ALA A 37 9.34 -7.95 -0.61
CA ALA A 37 10.19 -9.04 -0.11
C ALA A 37 10.90 -8.70 1.22
N TRP A 38 11.01 -7.41 1.55
CA TRP A 38 11.56 -6.91 2.80
C TRP A 38 10.55 -6.86 3.95
N GLN A 39 9.24 -7.03 3.69
CA GLN A 39 8.18 -6.93 4.70
C GLN A 39 8.39 -7.91 5.85
N SER A 40 8.57 -9.20 5.56
CA SER A 40 8.77 -10.20 6.62
C SER A 40 10.00 -9.89 7.48
N ARG A 41 11.05 -9.31 6.88
CA ARG A 41 12.23 -8.87 7.64
C ARG A 41 11.93 -7.64 8.50
N ALA A 42 11.17 -6.67 8.01
CA ALA A 42 10.75 -5.52 8.77
C ALA A 42 9.85 -5.92 9.96
N GLU A 43 8.91 -6.84 9.75
CA GLU A 43 8.05 -7.40 10.81
C GLU A 43 8.85 -8.16 11.86
N GLN A 44 9.87 -8.92 11.45
CA GLN A 44 10.79 -9.57 12.39
C GLN A 44 11.58 -8.53 13.19
N LEU A 45 12.12 -7.49 12.54
CA LEU A 45 12.84 -6.42 13.23
C LEU A 45 11.96 -5.68 14.23
N LEU A 46 10.67 -5.47 13.92
CA LEU A 46 9.69 -4.94 14.88
C LEU A 46 9.50 -5.90 16.07
N ALA A 47 9.33 -7.20 15.84
CA ALA A 47 9.16 -8.17 16.92
C ALA A 47 10.40 -8.31 17.82
N ASP A 48 11.58 -7.98 17.30
CA ASP A 48 12.87 -7.99 18.02
C ASP A 48 13.19 -6.63 18.69
N ASP A 49 12.26 -5.67 18.72
CA ASP A 49 12.44 -4.31 19.22
C ASP A 49 13.55 -3.49 18.53
N ARG A 50 13.87 -3.80 17.27
CA ARG A 50 14.94 -3.17 16.48
C ARG A 50 14.42 -2.00 15.65
N TRP A 51 13.83 -1.01 16.31
CA TRP A 51 13.07 0.11 15.71
C TRP A 51 13.84 0.89 14.65
N ASP A 52 15.07 1.30 14.95
CA ASP A 52 15.89 2.08 14.02
C ASP A 52 16.22 1.30 12.73
N GLU A 53 16.29 -0.03 12.82
CA GLU A 53 16.53 -0.88 11.65
C GLU A 53 15.29 -1.05 10.80
N VAL A 54 14.11 -1.10 11.41
CA VAL A 54 12.83 -1.04 10.68
C VAL A 54 12.77 0.26 9.88
N ILE A 55 13.03 1.40 10.54
CA ILE A 55 12.99 2.71 9.91
C ILE A 55 13.96 2.75 8.72
N ARG A 56 15.24 2.39 8.92
CA ARG A 56 16.22 2.39 7.83
C ARG A 56 15.85 1.45 6.69
N LEU A 57 15.37 0.25 6.99
CA LEU A 57 14.98 -0.73 5.99
C LEU A 57 13.83 -0.21 5.12
N VAL A 58 12.77 0.30 5.74
CA VAL A 58 11.60 0.77 5.01
C VAL A 58 11.91 2.06 4.24
N GLU A 59 12.62 3.01 4.85
CA GLU A 59 13.03 4.26 4.19
C GLU A 59 13.94 4.00 2.99
N PHE A 60 14.79 2.97 3.03
CA PHE A 60 15.60 2.57 1.88
C PHE A 60 14.74 2.25 0.66
N HIS A 61 13.56 1.64 0.84
CA HIS A 61 12.65 1.30 -0.26
C HIS A 61 11.75 2.47 -0.71
N MET A 62 11.83 3.62 -0.05
CA MET A 62 11.15 4.83 -0.51
C MET A 62 11.91 5.47 -1.67
N PRO A 63 11.20 6.10 -2.64
CA PRO A 63 9.74 6.24 -2.72
C PRO A 63 9.04 5.09 -3.47
N GLY A 64 9.74 3.99 -3.79
CA GLY A 64 9.16 2.81 -4.44
C GLY A 64 8.00 2.18 -3.65
N ALA A 65 7.98 2.31 -2.32
CA ALA A 65 6.89 1.84 -1.46
C ALA A 65 5.94 2.96 -0.97
N PHE A 66 5.97 4.15 -1.59
CA PHE A 66 5.35 5.36 -1.03
C PHE A 66 3.81 5.34 -0.96
N LEU A 67 3.13 4.49 -1.72
CA LEU A 67 1.68 4.31 -1.58
C LEU A 67 1.33 2.94 -0.97
N SER A 68 2.29 2.32 -0.27
CA SER A 68 2.02 1.12 0.50
C SER A 68 1.55 1.48 1.91
N PRO A 69 0.28 1.22 2.27
CA PRO A 69 -0.15 1.35 3.67
C PRO A 69 0.65 0.43 4.61
N VAL A 70 1.17 -0.70 4.14
CA VAL A 70 2.00 -1.61 4.94
C VAL A 70 3.32 -0.93 5.31
N ALA A 71 4.02 -0.31 4.34
CA ALA A 71 5.27 0.39 4.59
C ALA A 71 5.11 1.50 5.63
N HIS A 72 4.09 2.34 5.45
CA HIS A 72 3.81 3.45 6.37
C HIS A 72 3.40 2.97 7.76
N ARG A 73 2.66 1.86 7.88
CA ARG A 73 2.31 1.28 9.19
C ARG A 73 3.56 0.82 9.95
N LEU A 74 4.50 0.16 9.27
CA LEU A 74 5.76 -0.29 9.88
C LEU A 74 6.59 0.90 10.39
N LEU A 75 6.66 1.97 9.60
CA LEU A 75 7.33 3.22 10.00
C LEU A 75 6.63 3.88 11.19
N ALA A 76 5.29 3.94 11.18
CA ALA A 76 4.52 4.56 12.24
C ALA A 76 4.79 3.88 13.60
N ILE A 77 4.66 2.55 13.65
CA ILE A 77 4.91 1.76 14.86
C ILE A 77 6.35 1.96 15.35
N ALA A 78 7.35 1.81 14.49
CA ALA A 78 8.74 1.98 14.89
C ALA A 78 9.04 3.39 15.42
N ARG A 79 8.42 4.43 14.85
CA ARG A 79 8.56 5.82 15.31
C ARG A 79 7.89 6.08 16.65
N GLU A 80 6.76 5.43 16.94
CA GLU A 80 6.10 5.51 18.26
C GLU A 80 7.02 4.99 19.35
N GLU A 81 7.68 3.86 19.11
CA GLU A 81 8.56 3.19 20.08
C GLU A 81 9.84 3.98 20.41
N ILE A 82 10.32 4.83 19.49
CA ILE A 82 11.43 5.77 19.75
C ILE A 82 10.96 7.17 20.17
N TYR A 83 9.70 7.30 20.56
CA TYR A 83 9.06 8.55 21.01
C TYR A 83 9.04 9.68 19.98
N ASP A 84 9.13 9.36 18.68
CA ASP A 84 8.92 10.31 17.59
C ASP A 84 7.43 10.40 17.22
N SER A 85 6.63 10.95 18.13
CA SER A 85 5.16 11.05 17.94
C SER A 85 4.78 11.85 16.70
N LYS A 86 5.59 12.84 16.32
CA LYS A 86 5.32 13.67 15.14
C LYS A 86 5.55 12.89 13.86
N GLY A 87 6.66 12.18 13.75
CA GLY A 87 6.94 11.32 12.61
C GLY A 87 5.92 10.19 12.53
N ALA A 88 5.64 9.49 13.63
CA ALA A 88 4.62 8.46 13.69
C ALA A 88 3.25 8.94 13.17
N ARG A 89 2.81 10.13 13.61
CA ARG A 89 1.55 10.69 13.14
C ARG A 89 1.54 10.95 11.64
N ALA A 90 2.63 11.48 11.09
CA ALA A 90 2.75 11.70 9.65
C ALA A 90 2.66 10.37 8.87
N GLU A 91 3.27 9.30 9.38
CA GLU A 91 3.19 7.97 8.77
C GLU A 91 1.79 7.39 8.86
N TRP A 92 1.08 7.54 9.99
CA TRP A 92 -0.32 7.14 10.10
C TRP A 92 -1.25 7.88 9.13
N ASP A 93 -1.04 9.18 8.94
CA ASP A 93 -1.77 9.96 7.95
C ASP A 93 -1.49 9.41 6.52
N LEU A 94 -0.26 8.95 6.24
CA LEU A 94 0.11 8.32 4.97
C LEU A 94 -0.46 6.91 4.80
N VAL A 95 -0.61 6.12 5.87
CA VAL A 95 -1.37 4.85 5.84
C VAL A 95 -2.79 5.13 5.33
N HIS A 96 -3.47 6.09 5.96
CA HIS A 96 -4.85 6.43 5.61
C HIS A 96 -4.97 6.94 4.17
N LEU A 97 -4.09 7.84 3.75
CA LEU A 97 -4.08 8.36 2.38
C LEU A 97 -3.79 7.28 1.35
N SER A 98 -2.90 6.33 1.65
CA SER A 98 -2.61 5.20 0.75
C SER A 98 -3.82 4.29 0.57
N LEU A 99 -4.54 3.98 1.66
CA LEU A 99 -5.79 3.22 1.61
C LEU A 99 -6.87 3.94 0.79
N ILE A 100 -7.03 5.26 0.98
CA ILE A 100 -7.98 6.03 0.16
C ILE A 100 -7.56 6.02 -1.31
N ALA A 101 -6.28 6.13 -1.64
CA ALA A 101 -5.81 6.08 -3.02
C ALA A 101 -6.18 4.76 -3.73
N ILE A 102 -6.09 3.64 -3.00
CA ILE A 102 -6.52 2.32 -3.46
C ILE A 102 -8.05 2.29 -3.59
N ASP A 103 -8.79 2.77 -2.59
CA ASP A 103 -10.26 2.75 -2.63
C ASP A 103 -10.83 3.60 -3.77
N GLU A 104 -10.29 4.79 -4.01
CA GLU A 104 -10.67 5.68 -5.12
C GLU A 104 -10.29 5.13 -6.51
N SER A 105 -9.55 4.03 -6.58
CA SER A 105 -9.16 3.41 -7.84
C SER A 105 -10.24 2.53 -8.48
N GLY A 106 -11.20 2.07 -7.68
CA GLY A 106 -12.21 1.10 -8.09
C GLY A 106 -13.28 0.90 -7.02
N ASN A 107 -13.94 -0.25 -7.02
CA ASN A 107 -14.86 -0.64 -5.96
C ASN A 107 -14.72 -2.12 -5.57
N GLY A 108 -13.62 -2.75 -5.98
CA GLY A 108 -13.29 -4.13 -5.62
C GLY A 108 -14.15 -5.19 -6.30
N ASN A 109 -14.99 -4.84 -7.29
CA ASN A 109 -15.75 -5.82 -8.07
C ASN A 109 -15.07 -6.14 -9.40
N TYR A 110 -15.55 -7.17 -10.10
CA TYR A 110 -15.01 -7.59 -11.39
C TYR A 110 -14.90 -6.47 -12.44
N ALA A 111 -15.90 -5.58 -12.52
CA ALA A 111 -15.92 -4.51 -13.51
C ALA A 111 -14.98 -3.35 -13.17
N LYS A 112 -14.70 -3.13 -11.88
CA LYS A 112 -13.84 -2.06 -11.36
C LYS A 112 -12.98 -2.58 -10.20
N PRO A 113 -12.00 -3.46 -10.47
CA PRO A 113 -11.11 -3.97 -9.45
C PRO A 113 -10.35 -2.81 -8.80
N TRP A 114 -10.02 -2.95 -7.52
CA TRP A 114 -9.09 -2.02 -6.89
C TRP A 114 -7.70 -2.18 -7.49
N GLN A 115 -6.98 -1.08 -7.60
CA GLN A 115 -5.62 -1.03 -8.11
C GLN A 115 -4.65 -0.94 -6.94
N VAL A 116 -3.73 -1.89 -6.85
CA VAL A 116 -2.71 -1.98 -5.80
C VAL A 116 -1.32 -2.01 -6.41
N PHE A 117 -0.33 -1.52 -5.68
CA PHE A 117 1.07 -1.60 -6.11
C PHE A 117 1.70 -2.92 -5.67
N HIS A 118 1.39 -3.30 -4.44
CA HIS A 118 1.97 -4.45 -3.78
C HIS A 118 0.89 -5.44 -3.37
N VAL A 119 1.19 -6.73 -3.46
CA VAL A 119 0.26 -7.80 -3.05
C VAL A 119 -0.16 -7.64 -1.58
N ALA A 120 0.77 -7.23 -0.72
CA ALA A 120 0.48 -6.99 0.69
C ALA A 120 -0.57 -5.87 0.93
N ASP A 121 -0.71 -4.93 -0.01
CA ASP A 121 -1.68 -3.83 0.13
C ASP A 121 -3.12 -4.31 -0.05
N GLU A 122 -3.35 -5.46 -0.71
CA GLU A 122 -4.68 -6.08 -0.84
C GLU A 122 -5.25 -6.40 0.53
N TYR A 123 -4.45 -7.09 1.36
CA TYR A 123 -4.80 -7.46 2.72
C TYR A 123 -4.93 -6.25 3.64
N ALA A 124 -4.09 -5.23 3.46
CA ALA A 124 -4.22 -3.98 4.20
C ALA A 124 -5.56 -3.28 3.92
N LEU A 125 -6.01 -3.25 2.65
CA LEU A 125 -7.31 -2.70 2.28
C LEU A 125 -8.46 -3.53 2.85
N LEU A 126 -8.39 -4.87 2.76
CA LEU A 126 -9.42 -5.75 3.32
C LEU A 126 -9.56 -5.56 4.84
N SER A 127 -8.44 -5.50 5.55
CA SER A 127 -8.44 -5.22 6.99
C SER A 127 -9.05 -3.86 7.32
N TRP A 128 -8.75 -2.82 6.53
CA TRP A 128 -9.34 -1.49 6.72
C TRP A 128 -10.85 -1.46 6.45
N LYS A 129 -11.35 -2.33 5.57
CA LYS A 129 -12.78 -2.51 5.29
C LYS A 129 -13.46 -3.57 6.17
N GLU A 130 -12.77 -4.05 7.20
CA GLU A 130 -13.27 -5.08 8.13
C GLU A 130 -13.71 -6.37 7.42
N LEU A 131 -13.03 -6.72 6.32
CA LEU A 131 -13.25 -7.94 5.56
C LEU A 131 -12.18 -8.98 5.91
N THR A 132 -12.61 -10.19 6.23
CA THR A 132 -11.71 -11.31 6.55
C THR A 132 -11.49 -12.17 5.30
N PRO A 133 -10.25 -12.26 4.78
CA PRO A 133 -9.93 -13.14 3.65
C PRO A 133 -10.01 -14.62 4.06
N GLU A 134 -10.55 -15.46 3.18
CA GLU A 134 -10.66 -16.91 3.36
C GLU A 134 -9.87 -17.68 2.30
N ALA A 135 -9.93 -17.23 1.05
CA ALA A 135 -9.21 -17.86 -0.06
C ALA A 135 -8.78 -16.83 -1.10
N GLN A 136 -7.70 -17.11 -1.83
CA GLN A 136 -7.22 -16.30 -2.94
C GLN A 136 -7.00 -17.15 -4.19
N ARG A 137 -7.29 -16.57 -5.36
CA ARG A 137 -6.96 -17.14 -6.67
C ARG A 137 -6.59 -16.05 -7.66
N CYS A 138 -5.78 -16.41 -8.65
CA CYS A 138 -5.46 -15.53 -9.78
C CYS A 138 -6.34 -15.88 -10.98
N ILE A 139 -6.87 -14.87 -11.65
CA ILE A 139 -7.64 -15.03 -12.89
C ILE A 139 -6.95 -14.27 -14.01
N LEU A 140 -6.69 -14.97 -15.11
CA LEU A 140 -6.23 -14.33 -16.34
C LEU A 140 -7.42 -13.67 -17.05
N THR A 141 -7.38 -12.35 -17.16
CA THR A 141 -8.36 -11.55 -17.91
C THR A 141 -7.73 -11.00 -19.18
N LYS A 142 -8.55 -10.42 -20.06
CA LYS A 142 -8.06 -9.67 -21.24
C LYS A 142 -7.14 -8.50 -20.87
N ASP A 143 -7.26 -7.97 -19.65
CA ASP A 143 -6.52 -6.80 -19.16
C ASP A 143 -5.33 -7.20 -18.28
N GLY A 144 -5.00 -8.50 -18.20
CA GLY A 144 -3.92 -9.04 -17.38
C GLY A 144 -4.40 -9.95 -16.25
N ILE A 145 -3.48 -10.31 -15.36
CA ILE A 145 -3.75 -11.11 -14.17
C ILE A 145 -4.45 -10.23 -13.14
N VAL A 146 -5.51 -10.77 -12.54
CA VAL A 146 -6.29 -10.13 -11.48
C VAL A 146 -6.36 -11.10 -10.31
N ASP A 147 -6.07 -10.61 -9.12
CA ASP A 147 -6.20 -11.36 -7.87
C ASP A 147 -7.63 -11.25 -7.37
N VAL A 148 -8.19 -12.40 -6.98
CA VAL A 148 -9.54 -12.49 -6.42
C VAL A 148 -9.45 -13.12 -5.05
N ILE A 149 -9.84 -12.35 -4.04
CA ILE A 149 -9.91 -12.78 -2.66
C ILE A 149 -11.37 -13.01 -2.30
N THR A 150 -11.69 -14.24 -1.91
CA THR A 150 -12.97 -14.61 -1.31
C THR A 150 -12.88 -14.35 0.20
N CYS A 151 -13.85 -13.60 0.72
CA CYS A 151 -13.96 -13.29 2.14
C CYS A 151 -14.93 -14.25 2.85
N THR A 152 -14.86 -14.33 4.18
CA THR A 152 -15.70 -15.22 5.00
C THR A 152 -17.21 -14.93 4.91
N ASP A 153 -17.58 -13.73 4.44
CA ASP A 153 -18.97 -13.35 4.15
C ASP A 153 -19.47 -13.85 2.77
N GLY A 154 -18.63 -14.60 2.04
CA GLY A 154 -18.88 -15.09 0.69
C GLY A 154 -18.66 -14.05 -0.40
N SER A 155 -18.27 -12.81 -0.06
CA SER A 155 -18.00 -11.79 -1.05
C SER A 155 -16.66 -12.00 -1.75
N GLU A 156 -16.59 -11.60 -3.01
CA GLU A 156 -15.33 -11.58 -3.77
C GLU A 156 -14.83 -10.16 -3.95
N ARG A 157 -13.53 -9.98 -3.73
CA ARG A 157 -12.81 -8.72 -3.89
C ARG A 157 -11.72 -8.88 -4.94
N TRP A 158 -11.76 -8.01 -5.94
CA TRP A 158 -10.94 -8.09 -7.15
C TRP A 158 -9.87 -6.99 -7.14
N PHE A 159 -8.62 -7.39 -7.35
CA PHE A 159 -7.43 -6.55 -7.26
C PHE A 159 -6.58 -6.66 -8.53
N ARG A 160 -6.10 -5.51 -8.99
CA ARG A 160 -5.19 -5.42 -10.14
C ARG A 160 -3.88 -4.77 -9.71
N LEU A 161 -2.79 -5.49 -9.92
CA LEU A 161 -1.44 -4.95 -9.76
C LEU A 161 -1.14 -3.91 -10.86
N ILE A 162 -0.58 -2.77 -10.46
CA ILE A 162 -0.14 -1.69 -11.37
C ILE A 162 1.25 -1.99 -11.95
#